data_AF-A0A133CG81-F1
#
_entry.id   AF-A0A133CG81-F1
#
_cell.length_a   1.000
_cell.length_b   1.000
_cell.length_c   1.000
_cell.angle_alpha   90.00
_cell.angle_beta   90.00
_cell.angle_gamma   90.00
#
_symmetry.space_group_name_H-M   'P 1'
#
loop_
_entity.id
_entity.type
_entity.pdbx_description
1 polymer ?
#
loop_
_entity_poly.entity_id
_entity_poly.type
_entity_poly.pdbx_seq_one_letter_code
_entity_poly.pdbx_strand_id
1 'polypeptide(L)' 'MEKTDISSAYRRLKSPNIKTRKRALKIIKEHKRNKMKKLA' A
#
# COMPACT_ATOMS: atom_id res chain seq x y z
N MET A 1 -5.85 -12.89 7.69
CA MET A 1 -5.52 -11.89 6.65
C MET A 1 -4.81 -10.75 7.34
N GLU A 2 -3.47 -10.75 7.35
CA GLU A 2 -2.74 -9.66 8.01
C GLU A 2 -3.17 -8.33 7.39
N LYS A 3 -3.74 -7.45 8.21
CA LYS A 3 -3.95 -6.04 7.86
C LYS A 3 -2.56 -5.48 7.57
N THR A 4 -2.18 -5.44 6.30
CA THR A 4 -0.94 -4.80 5.90
C THR A 4 -1.10 -3.31 6.16
N ASP A 5 -0.59 -2.87 7.29
CA ASP A 5 -0.72 -1.50 7.75
C ASP A 5 -0.16 -0.54 6.68
N ILE A 6 -0.95 0.47 6.31
CA ILE A 6 -0.58 1.45 5.27
C ILE A 6 0.72 2.15 5.65
N SER A 7 0.92 2.38 6.94
CA SER A 7 2.14 2.94 7.53
C SER A 7 3.36 2.10 7.16
N SER A 8 3.23 0.77 7.23
CA SER A 8 4.28 -0.17 6.82
C SER A 8 4.49 -0.20 5.31
N ALA A 9 3.44 -0.02 4.51
CA ALA A 9 3.57 0.08 3.06
C ALA A 9 4.38 1.32 2.65
N TYR A 10 4.17 2.48 3.29
CA TYR A 10 4.98 3.68 3.03
C TYR A 10 6.46 3.49 3.37
N ARG A 11 6.78 2.77 4.46
CA ARG A 11 8.17 2.41 4.78
C ARG A 11 8.78 1.50 3.71
N ARG A 12 8.04 0.46 3.29
CA ARG A 12 8.48 -0.52 2.27
C ARG A 12 8.67 0.08 0.87
N LEU A 13 8.08 1.24 0.59
CA LEU A 13 8.28 1.96 -0.67
C LEU A 13 9.76 2.36 -0.88
N LYS A 14 10.49 2.61 0.21
CA LYS A 14 11.92 2.95 0.21
C LYS A 14 12.85 1.72 0.22
N SER A 15 12.31 0.51 0.09
CA SER A 15 13.12 -0.70 0.07
C SER A 15 13.93 -0.81 -1.23
N PRO A 16 15.19 -1.28 -1.19
CA PRO A 16 15.97 -1.55 -2.40
C PRO A 16 15.34 -2.67 -3.24
N ASN A 17 14.65 -3.62 -2.60
CA ASN A 17 14.02 -4.74 -3.29
C ASN A 17 12.81 -4.30 -4.13
N ILE A 18 12.91 -4.51 -5.44
CA ILE A 18 11.87 -4.14 -6.40
C ILE A 18 10.52 -4.83 -6.14
N LYS A 19 10.52 -6.11 -5.72
CA LYS A 19 9.27 -6.86 -5.43
C LYS A 19 8.56 -6.23 -4.22
N THR A 20 9.32 -5.87 -3.19
CA THR A 20 8.82 -5.21 -1.98
C THR A 20 8.21 -3.84 -2.30
N ARG A 21 8.90 -3.04 -3.11
CA ARG A 21 8.42 -1.73 -3.55
C ARG A 21 7.14 -1.83 -4.40
N LYS A 22 7.08 -2.78 -5.35
CA LYS A 22 5.88 -3.05 -6.16
C LYS A 22 4.69 -3.45 -5.29
N ARG A 23 4.89 -4.33 -4.31
CA ARG A 23 3.83 -4.77 -3.38
C ARG A 23 3.32 -3.61 -2.52
N ALA A 24 4.22 -2.80 -1.97
CA ALA A 24 3.86 -1.60 -1.22
C ALA A 24 3.02 -0.62 -2.05
N LEU A 25 3.43 -0.38 -3.30
CA LEU A 25 2.74 0.53 -4.21
C LEU A 25 1.34 0.02 -4.58
N LYS A 26 1.15 -1.29 -4.73
CA LYS A 26 -0.18 -1.92 -4.90
C LYS A 26 -1.09 -1.65 -3.70
N ILE A 27 -0.60 -1.89 -2.48
CA ILE A 27 -1.36 -1.67 -1.24
C ILE A 27 -1.78 -0.20 -1.10
N ILE A 28 -0.86 0.74 -1.35
CA ILE A 28 -1.17 2.18 -1.28
C ILE A 28 -2.25 2.58 -2.30
N LYS A 29 -2.14 2.10 -3.56
CA LYS A 29 -3.13 2.38 -4.61
C LYS A 29 -4.50 1.80 -4.26
N GLU A 30 -4.53 0.58 -3.76
CA GLU A 30 -5.77 -0.09 -3.34
C GLU A 30 -6.43 0.66 -2.18
N HIS A 31 -5.65 1.08 -1.17
CA HIS A 31 -6.17 1.88 -0.08
C HIS A 31 -6.76 3.22 -0.56
N LYS A 32 -6.07 3.92 -1.47
CA LYS A 32 -6.59 5.17 -2.07
C LYS A 32 -7.91 4.96 -2.81
N ARG A 33 -8.00 3.91 -3.64
CA ARG A 33 -9.24 3.56 -4.36
C ARG A 33 -10.38 3.23 -3.39
N ASN A 34 -10.11 2.46 -2.35
CA ASN A 34 -11.11 2.11 -1.35
C ASN A 34 -11.57 3.32 -0.52
N LYS A 35 -10.65 4.26 -0.22
CA LYS A 35 -10.99 5.54 0.42
C LYS A 35 -11.94 6.34 -0.46
N MET A 36 -11.65 6.47 -1.77
CA MET A 36 -12.55 7.17 -2.70
C MET A 36 -13.93 6.52 -2.79
N LYS A 37 -14.00 5.18 -2.92
CA LYS A 37 -15.26 4.44 -2.96
C LYS A 37 -16.11 4.58 -1.69
N LYS A 38 -15.49 4.81 -0.53
CA LYS A 38 -16.22 5.03 0.73
C LYS A 38 -16.77 6.45 0.86
N LEU A 39 -16.18 7.41 0.13
CA LEU A 39 -16.59 8.81 0.14
C LEU A 39 -17.67 9.13 -0.91
N ALA A 40 -17.79 8.29 -1.94
CA ALA A 40 -18.85 8.33 -2.94
C ALA A 40 -20.06 7.51 -2.47
#